data_AF-A0A7C1LYU0-F1
#
_entry.id   AF-A0A7C1LYU0-F1
#
_cell.length_a   1.000
_cell.length_b   1.000
_cell.length_c   1.000
_cell.angle_alpha   90.00
_cell.angle_beta   90.00
_cell.angle_gamma   90.00
#
_symmetry.space_group_name_H-M   'P 1'
#
loop_
_entity.id
_entity.type
_entity.pdbx_description
1 polymer ?
#
loop_
_entity_poly.entity_id
_entity_poly.type
_entity_poly.pdbx_seq_one_letter_code
_entity_poly.pdbx_strand_id
1 'polypeptide(L)'
;MFVGQPLLETLGYTVFLAKSGSETYERLKEISSDIKVLLSSGYSINGLAKTILTKGGDGFIQKPFIVKDLSQKLREILNKE
;
A
#
# COMPACT_ATOMS: atom_id res chain seq x y z
N MET A 1 25.34 4.12 11.17
CA MET A 1 25.04 4.81 9.90
C MET A 1 23.53 4.92 9.79
N PHE A 2 22.96 6.12 9.84
CA PHE A 2 21.51 6.33 9.74
C PHE A 2 21.09 6.30 8.27
N VAL A 3 20.60 5.15 7.79
CA VAL A 3 19.95 5.01 6.47
C VAL A 3 18.47 5.45 6.53
N GLY A 4 18.23 6.60 7.17
CA GLY A 4 16.89 7.13 7.44
C GLY A 4 16.51 8.29 6.52
N GLN A 5 15.50 9.05 6.95
CA GLN A 5 15.02 10.25 6.25
C GLN A 5 16.13 11.24 5.84
N PRO A 6 17.13 11.58 6.69
CA PRO A 6 18.16 12.56 6.31
C PRO A 6 18.99 12.15 5.09
N LEU A 7 19.26 10.85 4.91
CA LEU A 7 20.00 10.35 3.75
C LEU A 7 19.15 10.44 2.48
N LEU A 8 17.88 10.05 2.56
CA LEU A 8 16.96 10.09 1.42
C LEU A 8 16.73 11.52 0.93
N GLU A 9 16.59 12.48 1.85
CA GLU A 9 16.45 13.89 1.50
C GLU A 9 17.72 14.46 0.86
N THR A 10 18.91 14.04 1.33
CA THR A 10 20.19 14.42 0.71
C THR A 10 20.31 13.91 -0.73
N LEU A 11 19.72 12.75 -1.02
CA LEU A 11 19.66 12.17 -2.37
C LEU A 11 18.56 12.79 -3.25
N GLY A 12 17.80 13.78 -2.74
CA GLY A 12 16.76 14.49 -3.48
C GLY A 12 15.39 13.80 -3.45
N TYR A 13 15.18 12.81 -2.59
CA TYR A 13 13.87 12.21 -2.40
C TYR A 13 13.02 13.02 -1.41
N THR A 14 11.75 13.21 -1.74
CA THR A 14 10.76 13.70 -0.77
C THR A 14 10.28 12.55 0.11
N VAL A 15 10.50 12.65 1.41
CA VAL A 15 10.08 11.62 2.38
C VAL A 15 8.74 12.02 2.99
N PHE A 16 7.77 11.10 2.98
CA PHE A 16 6.49 11.25 3.66
C PHE A 16 6.41 10.25 4.81
N LEU A 17 6.11 10.75 6.01
CA LEU A 17 5.81 9.91 7.17
C LEU A 17 4.31 9.68 7.22
N ALA A 18 3.89 8.42 7.21
CA ALA A 18 2.49 8.04 7.38
C ALA A 18 2.32 7.27 8.70
N LYS A 19 1.26 7.59 9.45
CA LYS A 19 0.96 6.98 10.74
C LYS A 19 0.15 5.69 10.58
N SER A 20 -0.43 5.44 9.40
CA SER A 20 -1.21 4.24 9.09
C SER A 20 -1.20 3.92 7.60
N GLY A 21 -1.56 2.68 7.24
CA GLY A 21 -1.72 2.29 5.83
C GLY A 21 -2.82 3.07 5.10
N SER A 22 -3.85 3.54 5.81
CA SER A 22 -4.91 4.39 5.24
C SER A 22 -4.38 5.74 4.81
N GLU A 23 -3.58 6.38 5.67
CA GLU A 23 -2.94 7.68 5.39
C GLU A 23 -1.95 7.54 4.23
N THR A 24 -1.18 6.43 4.19
CA THR A 24 -0.32 6.13 3.04
C THR A 24 -1.12 6.02 1.75
N TYR A 25 -2.26 5.32 1.76
CA TYR A 25 -3.12 5.17 0.58
C TYR A 25 -3.64 6.54 0.09
N GLU A 26 -4.16 7.37 0.98
CA GLU A 26 -4.67 8.70 0.64
C GLU A 26 -3.56 9.57 0.03
N ARG A 27 -2.37 9.57 0.65
CA ARG A 27 -1.21 10.32 0.13
C ARG A 27 -0.73 9.81 -1.23
N LEU A 28 -0.73 8.50 -1.46
CA LEU A 28 -0.38 7.92 -2.76
C LEU A 28 -1.38 8.36 -3.85
N LYS A 29 -2.68 8.37 -3.54
CA LYS A 29 -3.71 8.82 -4.49
C LYS A 29 -3.66 10.32 -4.78
N GLU A 30 -3.21 11.15 -3.83
CA GLU A 30 -2.91 12.56 -4.07
C GLU A 30 -1.71 12.77 -5.01
N ILE A 31 -0.71 11.88 -4.96
CA ILE A 31 0.46 11.93 -5.85
C ILE A 31 0.07 11.48 -7.26
N SER A 32 -0.71 10.41 -7.36
CA SER A 32 -1.21 9.88 -8.63
C SER A 32 -2.49 9.10 -8.41
N SER A 33 -3.60 9.57 -8.98
CA SER A 33 -4.91 8.89 -8.89
C SER A 33 -4.86 7.45 -9.41
N ASP A 34 -4.01 7.22 -10.41
CA ASP A 34 -3.94 5.97 -11.18
C ASP A 34 -3.00 4.94 -10.54
N ILE A 35 -2.36 5.27 -9.41
CA ILE A 35 -1.46 4.32 -8.75
C ILE A 35 -2.26 3.13 -8.22
N LYS A 36 -1.84 1.93 -8.60
CA LYS A 36 -2.47 0.69 -8.16
C LYS A 36 -1.97 0.33 -6.76
N VAL A 37 -2.88 0.09 -5.80
CA VAL A 37 -2.54 -0.19 -4.41
C VAL A 37 -3.09 -1.54 -3.96
N LEU A 38 -2.19 -2.42 -3.50
CA LEU A 38 -2.50 -3.68 -2.83
C LEU A 38 -2.30 -3.53 -1.32
N LEU A 39 -3.39 -3.67 -0.55
CA LEU A 39 -3.35 -3.61 0.91
C LEU A 39 -3.03 -4.98 1.51
N SER A 40 -2.22 -5.00 2.57
CA SER A 40 -1.91 -6.25 3.26
C SER A 40 -1.96 -6.14 4.79
N SER A 41 -2.82 -6.93 5.43
CA SER A 41 -3.03 -6.94 6.89
C SER A 41 -3.06 -8.37 7.45
N GLY A 42 -2.48 -8.55 8.64
CA GLY A 42 -2.54 -9.80 9.42
C GLY A 42 -3.49 -9.77 10.62
N TYR A 43 -4.10 -8.62 10.91
CA TYR A 43 -5.19 -8.54 11.90
C TYR A 43 -6.50 -8.93 11.23
N SER A 44 -7.30 -9.74 11.92
CA SER A 44 -8.66 -10.13 11.50
C SER A 44 -9.41 -8.93 10.92
N ILE A 45 -10.22 -9.20 9.89
CA ILE A 45 -11.02 -8.30 9.03
C ILE A 45 -11.94 -7.28 9.75
N ASN A 46 -11.76 -7.06 11.05
CA ASN A 46 -12.53 -6.11 11.86
C ASN A 46 -12.32 -4.66 11.37
N GLY A 47 -13.26 -4.21 10.54
CA GLY A 47 -13.56 -2.82 10.25
C GLY A 47 -12.56 -2.10 9.34
N LEU A 48 -11.29 -2.01 9.75
CA LEU A 48 -10.31 -1.11 9.16
C LEU A 48 -9.97 -1.48 7.70
N ALA A 49 -9.72 -2.76 7.43
CA ALA A 49 -9.46 -3.23 6.07
C ALA A 49 -10.66 -3.02 5.15
N LYS A 50 -11.89 -3.18 5.68
CA LYS A 50 -13.13 -2.97 4.94
C LYS A 50 -13.31 -1.49 4.57
N THR A 51 -12.96 -0.57 5.48
CA THR A 51 -13.02 0.88 5.20
C THR A 51 -12.02 1.33 4.14
N ILE A 52 -10.79 0.81 4.15
CA ILE A 52 -9.79 1.16 3.13
C ILE A 52 -10.14 0.49 1.79
N LEU A 53 -10.67 -0.74 1.81
CA LEU A 53 -11.24 -1.39 0.61
C LEU A 53 -12.40 -0.60 0.02
N THR A 54 -13.31 -0.06 0.84
CA THR A 54 -14.40 0.82 0.35
C THR A 54 -13.92 2.16 -0.19
N LYS A 55 -12.70 2.60 0.17
CA LYS A 55 -12.08 3.81 -0.37
C LYS A 55 -11.30 3.58 -1.69
N GLY A 56 -11.33 2.38 -2.26
CA GLY A 56 -10.85 2.12 -3.62
C GLY A 56 -9.47 1.49 -3.74
N GLY A 57 -8.97 0.79 -2.72
CA GLY A 57 -7.78 -0.06 -2.91
C GLY A 57 -8.02 -1.09 -4.01
N ASP A 58 -7.12 -1.16 -5.00
CA ASP A 58 -7.26 -2.02 -6.19
C ASP A 58 -7.26 -3.51 -5.82
N GLY A 59 -6.73 -3.87 -4.64
CA GLY A 59 -6.90 -5.18 -4.05
C GLY A 59 -6.47 -5.29 -2.60
N PHE A 60 -6.70 -6.47 -2.02
CA PHE A 60 -6.33 -6.83 -0.66
C PHE A 60 -5.76 -8.25 -0.58
N ILE A 61 -4.77 -8.46 0.27
CA ILE A 61 -4.17 -9.76 0.58
C ILE A 61 -3.96 -9.93 2.09
N GLN A 62 -4.59 -10.94 2.67
CA GLN A 62 -4.48 -11.26 4.09
C GLN A 62 -3.15 -11.96 4.39
N LYS A 63 -2.47 -11.55 5.48
CA LYS A 63 -1.31 -12.26 6.02
C LYS A 63 -1.77 -13.38 6.99
N PRO A 64 -1.05 -14.51 7.05
CA PRO A 64 0.09 -14.87 6.19
C PRO A 64 -0.37 -15.31 4.79
N PHE A 65 0.49 -15.10 3.79
CA PHE A 65 0.28 -15.54 2.41
C PHE A 65 1.59 -16.10 1.84
N ILE A 66 1.50 -16.94 0.82
CA ILE A 66 2.68 -17.42 0.09
C ILE A 66 2.94 -16.56 -1.15
N VAL A 67 4.16 -16.66 -1.70
CA VAL A 67 4.56 -15.90 -2.91
C VAL A 67 3.61 -16.12 -4.09
N LYS A 68 3.04 -17.33 -4.21
CA LYS A 68 2.05 -17.65 -5.25
C LYS A 68 0.80 -16.76 -5.13
N ASP A 69 0.30 -16.57 -3.92
CA ASP A 69 -0.90 -15.77 -3.66
C ASP A 69 -0.64 -14.29 -3.99
N LEU A 70 0.51 -13.77 -3.58
CA LEU A 70 0.94 -12.41 -3.92
C LEU A 70 1.06 -12.23 -5.43
N SER A 71 1.71 -13.17 -6.12
CA SER A 71 1.90 -13.14 -7.57
C SER A 71 0.56 -13.15 -8.31
N GLN A 72 -0.41 -13.94 -7.84
CA GLN A 72 -1.76 -13.96 -8.40
C GLN A 72 -2.48 -12.62 -8.19
N LYS A 73 -2.45 -12.07 -6.97
CA LYS A 73 -3.11 -10.78 -6.67
C LYS A 73 -2.51 -9.62 -7.47
N LEU A 74 -1.19 -9.60 -7.65
CA LEU A 74 -0.54 -8.59 -8.48
C LEU A 74 -0.98 -8.69 -9.95
N ARG A 75 -1.08 -9.91 -10.51
CA ARG A 75 -1.62 -10.09 -11.87
C ARG A 75 -3.06 -9.60 -11.99
N GLU A 76 -3.92 -9.92 -11.03
CA GLU A 76 -5.32 -9.46 -11.03
C GLU A 76 -5.43 -7.92 -11.04
N ILE A 77 -4.55 -7.23 -10.30
CA ILE A 77 -4.53 -5.78 -10.20
C ILE A 77 -3.90 -5.14 -11.45
N LEU A 78 -2.76 -5.66 -11.90
CA LEU A 78 -2.02 -5.09 -13.03
C LEU A 78 -2.73 -5.31 -14.37
N ASN A 79 -3.43 -6.44 -14.55
CA ASN A 79 -4.10 -6.80 -15.81
C ASN A 79 -5.59 -6.42 -15.86
N LYS A 80 -6.12 -5.74 -14.84
CA LYS A 80 -7.43 -5.10 -14.93
C LYS A 80 -7.32 -3.95 -15.93
N GLU A 81 -7.94 -4.13 -17.10
CA GLU A 81 -8.24 -3.08 -18.07
C GLU A 81 -9.39 -2.21 -17.56
#